data_AF-A0AAE0KDL9-F1
#
_entry.id   AF-A0AAE0KDL9-F1
#
_cell.length_a   1.000
_cell.length_b   1.000
_cell.length_c   1.000
_cell.angle_alpha   90.00
_cell.angle_beta   90.00
_cell.angle_gamma   90.00
#
_symmetry.space_group_name_H-M   'P 1'
#
loop_
_entity.id
_entity.type
_entity.pdbx_description
1 polymer ?
#
loop_
_entity_poly.entity_id
_entity_poly.type
_entity_poly.pdbx_seq_one_letter_code
_entity_poly.pdbx_strand_id
1 'polypeptide(L)'
;MATEINDPPNGAENKDAKQLKMPADIVTERHMKTLDAFVTKLNDAAQDVMKASRIYNRVACLVTYWAEGDRPYLKEHGTRLWDVLKNDYGFEAGDKPFEIPKDKSTRALYKAVDEAVFDSDISSKTERNLFIMYYGGHATENGDWQPKVKSRVSAEWSPCQGLLADADCDLLFLFDCCYGGAMIESKREWKQRCEMLSSAAPSNEASGVEEESFTYGLVEELRRERRMHNGCDIVTLHSLLNSTRSRDVYRLNSDPWYWMPLSRKRGMAAVSLHPMHRVGNNTGPLSANGLTPAQRQSLSDARMLLKVSFSNPSDRPLLEEWKQFLRNRPDNILDVDFYVRTETKLHAVFETHSNTAVMSIPLWLWDLLEPHPAIQAISVVRSHNLVEPPPGPSDTAEEIEVSHRTAVTPPPLEMTGAGRRRLKEKTGGISLATFLSDWATPKVSVTKTVKATMRPPYDEEWMRKLNETGPSFSQMKKKLVPV
;
A
#
# COMPACT_ATOMS: atom_id res chain seq x y z
N MET A 1 -64.07 5.77 -45.84
CA MET A 1 -63.50 6.88 -46.61
C MET A 1 -62.35 7.44 -45.80
N ALA A 2 -61.16 7.37 -46.39
CA ALA A 2 -59.89 7.75 -45.81
C ALA A 2 -59.72 9.28 -45.72
N THR A 3 -58.89 9.74 -44.80
CA THR A 3 -58.09 10.98 -44.85
C THR A 3 -57.18 10.96 -43.62
N GLU A 4 -55.95 10.49 -43.78
CA GLU A 4 -54.73 11.28 -44.04
C GLU A 4 -54.09 11.78 -42.74
N ILE A 5 -53.08 11.01 -42.31
CA ILE A 5 -52.07 11.40 -41.34
C ILE A 5 -51.11 12.32 -42.09
N ASN A 6 -51.13 13.62 -41.77
CA ASN A 6 -50.15 14.57 -42.27
C ASN A 6 -48.92 14.57 -41.35
N ASP A 7 -47.77 14.25 -41.95
CA ASP A 7 -46.44 14.43 -41.37
C ASP A 7 -46.19 15.91 -40.99
N PRO A 8 -45.50 16.21 -39.88
CA PRO A 8 -44.99 17.55 -39.63
C PRO A 8 -43.78 17.85 -40.53
N PRO A 9 -43.58 19.12 -40.89
CA PRO A 9 -42.74 19.52 -42.01
C PRO A 9 -41.24 19.35 -41.76
N ASN A 10 -40.56 18.84 -42.78
CA ASN A 10 -39.14 19.04 -43.03
C ASN A 10 -38.81 20.54 -43.03
N GLY A 11 -37.75 20.93 -42.31
CA GLY A 11 -37.09 22.22 -42.53
C GLY A 11 -36.90 23.07 -41.28
N ALA A 12 -36.06 22.61 -40.37
CA ALA A 12 -35.30 23.51 -39.51
C ALA A 12 -33.87 22.96 -39.41
N GLU A 13 -33.03 23.34 -40.38
CA GLU A 13 -31.58 23.19 -40.28
C GLU A 13 -31.11 23.90 -39.01
N ASN A 14 -30.80 23.14 -37.96
CA ASN A 14 -30.11 23.66 -36.79
C ASN A 14 -28.64 23.89 -37.18
N LYS A 15 -28.34 25.07 -37.75
CA LYS A 15 -27.01 25.51 -38.18
C LYS A 15 -26.05 25.86 -37.04
N ASP A 16 -26.37 25.53 -35.79
CA ASP A 16 -25.52 25.78 -34.63
C ASP A 16 -25.15 24.53 -33.82
N ALA A 17 -25.18 23.35 -34.43
CA ALA A 17 -24.38 22.23 -33.94
C ALA A 17 -22.90 22.45 -34.35
N LYS A 18 -22.23 23.43 -33.71
CA LYS A 18 -20.78 23.36 -33.57
C LYS A 18 -20.51 22.05 -32.83
N GLN A 19 -20.23 20.98 -33.57
CA GLN A 19 -19.36 19.93 -33.06
C GLN A 19 -18.16 20.67 -32.50
N LEU A 20 -18.06 20.72 -31.17
CA LEU A 20 -16.81 21.01 -30.50
C LEU A 20 -15.87 19.93 -31.01
N LYS A 21 -15.10 20.25 -32.06
CA LYS A 21 -13.86 19.55 -32.35
C LYS A 21 -13.02 19.77 -31.11
N MET A 22 -13.06 18.79 -30.21
CA MET A 22 -12.05 18.68 -29.18
C MET A 22 -10.70 18.75 -29.92
N PRO A 23 -9.78 19.63 -29.51
CA PRO A 23 -8.44 19.64 -30.06
C PRO A 23 -7.90 18.21 -30.02
N ALA A 24 -7.40 17.71 -31.16
CA ALA A 24 -6.83 16.35 -31.25
C ALA A 24 -5.74 16.11 -30.19
N ASP A 25 -5.16 17.19 -29.67
CA ASP A 25 -4.12 17.21 -28.65
C ASP A 25 -4.62 16.90 -27.21
N ILE A 26 -5.94 16.90 -26.95
CA ILE A 26 -6.51 16.51 -25.62
C ILE A 26 -6.86 15.01 -25.57
N VAL A 27 -6.95 14.35 -26.72
CA VAL A 27 -7.31 12.92 -26.81
C VAL A 27 -6.07 12.02 -26.65
N THR A 28 -4.86 12.55 -26.85
CA THR A 28 -3.60 11.78 -26.90
C THR A 28 -2.99 11.42 -25.54
N GLU A 29 -3.44 12.02 -24.43
CA GLU A 29 -2.90 11.73 -23.07
C GLU A 29 -3.75 10.73 -22.25
N ARG A 30 -4.94 10.33 -22.74
CA ARG A 30 -5.81 9.40 -21.99
C ARG A 30 -5.43 7.93 -22.09
N HIS A 31 -4.54 7.60 -23.03
CA HIS A 31 -4.15 6.24 -23.34
C HIS A 31 -2.64 6.10 -23.37
N MET A 32 -2.16 4.98 -22.84
CA MET A 32 -0.77 4.56 -22.97
C MET A 32 -0.54 4.08 -24.39
N LYS A 33 0.47 4.59 -25.10
CA LYS A 33 0.66 4.24 -26.52
C LYS A 33 1.01 2.77 -26.74
N THR A 34 1.85 2.20 -25.88
CA THR A 34 2.36 0.82 -26.00
C THR A 34 2.56 0.20 -24.62
N LEU A 35 2.72 -1.12 -24.58
CA LEU A 35 3.14 -1.82 -23.37
C LEU A 35 4.52 -1.35 -22.88
N ASP A 36 5.46 -1.15 -23.80
CA ASP A 36 6.81 -0.68 -23.48
C ASP A 36 6.81 0.69 -22.80
N ALA A 37 5.90 1.59 -23.19
CA ALA A 37 5.75 2.88 -22.53
C ALA A 37 5.27 2.72 -21.07
N PHE A 38 4.39 1.76 -20.80
CA PHE A 38 3.98 1.44 -19.43
C PHE A 38 5.14 0.85 -18.63
N VAL A 39 5.89 -0.10 -19.20
CA VAL A 39 7.03 -0.72 -18.52
C VAL A 39 8.12 0.30 -18.23
N THR A 40 8.39 1.21 -19.17
CA THR A 40 9.34 2.30 -18.95
C THR A 40 8.94 3.13 -17.72
N LYS A 41 7.65 3.47 -17.58
CA LYS A 41 7.14 4.18 -16.40
C LYS A 41 7.30 3.38 -15.10
N LEU A 42 7.06 2.08 -15.13
CA LEU A 42 7.28 1.22 -13.96
C LEU A 42 8.77 1.15 -13.60
N ASN A 43 9.65 1.07 -14.59
CA ASN A 43 11.09 1.07 -14.38
C ASN A 43 11.56 2.40 -13.80
N ASP A 44 11.09 3.53 -14.32
CA ASP A 44 11.39 4.86 -13.78
C ASP A 44 10.96 4.95 -12.30
N ALA A 45 9.73 4.50 -11.99
CA ALA A 45 9.23 4.45 -10.60
C ALA A 45 10.05 3.51 -9.70
N ALA A 46 10.52 2.38 -10.23
CA ALA A 46 11.33 1.44 -9.48
C ALA A 46 12.79 1.92 -9.31
N GLN A 47 13.31 2.75 -10.22
CA GLN A 47 14.59 3.44 -10.04
C GLN A 47 14.49 4.52 -8.94
N ASP A 48 13.32 5.13 -8.78
CA ASP A 48 13.08 6.12 -7.74
C ASP A 48 13.22 5.56 -6.32
N VAL A 49 13.02 4.25 -6.14
CA VAL A 49 13.33 3.53 -4.89
C VAL A 49 14.79 3.70 -4.47
N MET A 50 15.70 3.73 -5.44
CA MET A 50 17.14 3.80 -5.19
C MET A 50 17.61 5.25 -4.97
N LYS A 51 16.74 6.25 -5.20
CA LYS A 51 17.06 7.64 -4.84
C LYS A 51 17.25 7.72 -3.32
N ALA A 52 18.36 8.33 -2.91
CA ALA A 52 18.70 8.45 -1.49
C ALA A 52 17.57 9.15 -0.72
N SER A 53 17.20 8.56 0.41
CA SER A 53 16.28 9.18 1.36
C SER A 53 16.91 10.43 1.93
N ARG A 54 16.05 11.42 2.14
CA ARG A 54 16.49 12.80 2.09
C ARG A 54 16.25 13.39 3.48
N ILE A 55 17.29 13.46 4.31
CA ILE A 55 17.20 13.91 5.72
C ILE A 55 16.77 15.38 5.80
N TYR A 56 15.89 15.70 6.76
CA TYR A 56 15.42 17.06 7.03
C TYR A 56 16.27 17.75 8.09
N ASN A 57 16.39 19.07 7.97
CA ASN A 57 17.04 19.92 8.96
C ASN A 57 16.17 20.07 10.22
N ARG A 58 14.86 20.27 10.02
CA ARG A 58 13.85 20.36 11.06
C ARG A 58 12.60 19.62 10.63
N VAL A 59 11.92 19.03 11.59
CA VAL A 59 10.62 18.39 11.40
C VAL A 59 9.70 18.90 12.48
N ALA A 60 8.60 19.55 12.11
CA ALA A 60 7.54 19.92 13.03
C ALA A 60 6.30 19.06 12.82
N CYS A 61 5.55 18.84 13.89
CA CYS A 61 4.31 18.10 13.83
C CYS A 61 3.17 18.76 14.60
N LEU A 62 1.98 18.71 14.01
CA LEU A 62 0.73 19.14 14.61
C LEU A 62 -0.23 17.94 14.63
N VAL A 63 -0.38 17.34 15.81
CA VAL A 63 -1.33 16.24 16.05
C VAL A 63 -2.64 16.84 16.52
N THR A 64 -3.73 16.58 15.80
CA THR A 64 -5.05 17.19 16.05
C THR A 64 -6.16 16.16 16.21
N TYR A 65 -7.10 16.48 17.09
CA TYR A 65 -8.38 15.78 17.28
C TYR A 65 -9.35 16.73 18.01
N TRP A 66 -10.64 16.40 18.09
CA TRP A 66 -11.62 17.23 18.79
C TRP A 66 -11.47 17.18 20.31
N ALA A 67 -11.58 18.33 20.99
CA ALA A 67 -11.59 18.40 22.46
C ALA A 67 -12.75 17.61 23.06
N GLU A 68 -13.93 17.74 22.43
CA GLU A 68 -15.15 16.99 22.74
C GLU A 68 -15.55 16.19 21.50
N GLY A 69 -15.12 14.92 21.43
CA GLY A 69 -15.48 13.99 20.36
C GLY A 69 -16.24 12.77 20.87
N ASP A 70 -16.96 12.08 19.99
CA ASP A 70 -17.69 10.84 20.31
C ASP A 70 -16.81 9.57 20.24
N ARG A 71 -15.52 9.72 19.89
CA ARG A 71 -14.53 8.64 19.79
C ARG A 71 -13.31 8.91 20.69
N PRO A 72 -13.39 8.59 22.00
CA PRO A 72 -12.32 8.89 22.95
C PRO A 72 -11.00 8.16 22.64
N TYR A 73 -11.06 6.97 22.03
CA TYR A 73 -9.86 6.23 21.65
C TYR A 73 -9.00 6.97 20.60
N LEU A 74 -9.59 7.81 19.73
CA LEU A 74 -8.82 8.60 18.76
C LEU A 74 -7.96 9.66 19.43
N LYS A 75 -8.41 10.18 20.58
CA LYS A 75 -7.63 11.09 21.42
C LYS A 75 -6.47 10.34 22.08
N GLU A 76 -6.70 9.13 22.59
CA GLU A 76 -5.64 8.29 23.13
C GLU A 76 -4.60 7.93 22.07
N HIS A 77 -5.03 7.41 20.92
CA HIS A 77 -4.15 7.00 19.83
C HIS A 77 -3.40 8.20 19.23
N GLY A 78 -4.07 9.35 19.05
CA GLY A 78 -3.42 10.59 18.64
C GLY A 78 -2.37 11.05 19.65
N THR A 79 -2.65 10.96 20.95
CA THR A 79 -1.65 11.28 22.00
C THR A 79 -0.45 10.34 21.94
N ARG A 80 -0.66 9.05 21.69
CA ARG A 80 0.43 8.09 21.47
C ARG A 80 1.25 8.41 20.22
N LEU A 81 0.61 8.82 19.13
CA LEU A 81 1.32 9.26 17.92
C LEU A 81 2.16 10.51 18.20
N TRP A 82 1.61 11.50 18.90
CA TRP A 82 2.34 12.68 19.33
C TRP A 82 3.57 12.32 20.17
N ASP A 83 3.42 11.38 21.11
CA ASP A 83 4.51 10.89 21.95
C ASP A 83 5.63 10.25 21.11
N VAL A 84 5.28 9.39 20.16
CA VAL A 84 6.27 8.79 19.23
C VAL A 84 6.99 9.87 18.42
N LEU A 85 6.25 10.77 17.78
CA LEU A 85 6.84 11.82 16.93
C LEU A 85 7.76 12.75 17.75
N LYS A 86 7.33 13.14 18.95
CA LYS A 86 8.11 14.05 19.81
C LYS A 86 9.27 13.36 20.51
N ASN A 87 9.02 12.23 21.17
CA ASN A 87 9.98 11.63 22.11
C ASN A 87 10.85 10.55 21.45
N ASP A 88 10.28 9.71 20.57
CA ASP A 88 11.05 8.64 19.91
C ASP A 88 11.81 9.17 18.68
N TYR A 89 11.22 10.14 17.96
CA TYR A 89 11.79 10.76 16.77
C TYR A 89 12.39 12.14 17.00
N GLY A 90 12.10 12.82 18.11
CA GLY A 90 12.68 14.13 18.39
C GLY A 90 12.14 15.27 17.51
N PHE A 91 10.93 15.12 16.94
CA PHE A 91 10.31 16.17 16.14
C PHE A 91 9.79 17.31 17.01
N GLU A 92 9.80 18.50 16.44
CA GLU A 92 9.26 19.71 17.08
C GLU A 92 7.73 19.58 17.16
N ALA A 93 7.21 19.63 18.37
CA ALA A 93 5.78 19.54 18.64
C ALA A 93 5.45 20.40 19.85
N GLY A 94 4.22 20.91 19.92
CA GLY A 94 3.71 21.59 21.12
C GLY A 94 3.76 20.70 22.37
N ASP A 95 3.46 21.25 23.53
CA ASP A 95 3.51 20.52 24.81
C ASP A 95 2.48 19.39 24.94
N LYS A 96 1.45 19.43 24.11
CA LYS A 96 0.40 18.41 23.98
C LYS A 96 -0.19 18.45 22.57
N PRO A 97 -0.94 17.42 22.14
CA PRO A 97 -1.73 17.51 20.92
C PRO A 97 -2.70 18.71 20.95
N PHE A 98 -3.01 19.25 19.78
CA PHE A 98 -3.95 20.34 19.64
C PHE A 98 -5.39 19.81 19.62
N GLU A 99 -6.17 20.22 20.63
CA GLU A 99 -7.57 19.86 20.72
C GLU A 99 -8.44 20.91 20.05
N ILE A 100 -9.16 20.54 19.00
CA ILE A 100 -10.03 21.43 18.25
C ILE A 100 -11.22 21.81 19.15
N PRO A 101 -11.40 23.10 19.47
CA PRO A 101 -12.51 23.53 20.29
C PRO A 101 -13.82 23.50 19.48
N LYS A 102 -14.93 23.34 20.19
CA LYS A 102 -16.28 23.42 19.61
C LYS A 102 -16.59 24.83 19.09
N ASP A 103 -16.18 25.84 19.85
CA ASP A 103 -16.42 27.24 19.51
C ASP A 103 -15.26 27.78 18.67
N LYS A 104 -15.59 28.47 17.56
CA LYS A 104 -14.62 29.07 16.64
C LYS A 104 -13.58 28.05 16.11
N SER A 105 -14.01 26.80 15.96
CA SER A 105 -13.25 25.64 15.47
C SER A 105 -12.34 25.95 14.28
N THR A 106 -12.90 26.50 13.19
CA THR A 106 -12.15 26.87 11.97
C THR A 106 -11.03 27.87 12.27
N ARG A 107 -11.34 28.93 13.02
CA ARG A 107 -10.35 29.97 13.37
C ARG A 107 -9.26 29.41 14.26
N ALA A 108 -9.61 28.55 15.22
CA ALA A 108 -8.64 27.94 16.12
C ALA A 108 -7.72 26.97 15.37
N LEU A 109 -8.27 26.15 14.47
CA LEU A 109 -7.51 25.25 13.61
C LEU A 109 -6.54 26.02 12.71
N TYR A 110 -7.04 27.03 12.00
CA TYR A 110 -6.21 27.88 11.13
C TYR A 110 -5.04 28.51 11.90
N LYS A 111 -5.32 29.09 13.07
CA LYS A 111 -4.29 29.70 13.93
C LYS A 111 -3.24 28.67 14.37
N ALA A 112 -3.65 27.46 14.74
CA ALA A 112 -2.71 26.41 15.14
C ALA A 112 -1.82 25.94 13.98
N VAL A 113 -2.36 25.86 12.76
CA VAL A 113 -1.58 25.52 11.55
C VAL A 113 -0.59 26.64 11.22
N ASP A 114 -1.05 27.88 11.25
CA ASP A 114 -0.22 29.07 10.99
C ASP A 114 0.95 29.17 11.97
N GLU A 115 0.66 29.02 13.27
CA GLU A 115 1.68 29.02 14.33
C GLU A 115 2.69 27.87 14.16
N ALA A 116 2.21 26.68 13.78
CA ALA A 116 3.06 25.49 13.66
C ALA A 116 3.99 25.53 12.44
N VAL A 117 3.67 26.31 11.41
CA VAL A 117 4.41 26.33 10.13
C VAL A 117 5.16 27.63 9.88
N PHE A 118 4.51 28.78 10.09
CA PHE A 118 5.04 30.08 9.73
C PHE A 118 5.67 30.79 10.93
N ASP A 119 4.98 30.84 12.08
CA ASP A 119 5.56 31.48 13.27
C ASP A 119 6.75 30.69 13.85
N SER A 120 6.78 29.38 13.62
CA SER A 120 7.89 28.49 13.99
C SER A 120 9.07 28.50 13.00
N ASP A 121 8.97 29.26 11.90
CA ASP A 121 9.93 29.31 10.79
C ASP A 121 10.23 27.91 10.17
N ILE A 122 9.27 27.00 10.22
CA ILE A 122 9.37 25.70 9.55
C ILE A 122 9.30 25.87 8.04
N SER A 123 8.42 26.76 7.55
CA SER A 123 8.34 27.18 6.15
C SER A 123 9.51 28.09 5.76
N SER A 124 10.70 27.53 5.68
CA SER A 124 11.94 28.22 5.31
C SER A 124 12.30 28.01 3.84
N LYS A 125 12.69 29.08 3.15
CA LYS A 125 13.20 29.01 1.76
C LYS A 125 14.59 28.42 1.66
N THR A 126 15.34 28.43 2.75
CA THR A 126 16.77 28.11 2.79
C THR A 126 17.06 26.79 3.45
N GLU A 127 16.16 26.32 4.33
CA GLU A 127 16.30 25.05 5.02
C GLU A 127 15.40 24.00 4.41
N ARG A 128 15.78 22.75 4.60
CA ARG A 128 14.98 21.62 4.14
C ARG A 128 14.19 21.05 5.30
N ASN A 129 12.98 21.56 5.48
CA ASN A 129 12.12 21.22 6.60
C ASN A 129 10.92 20.38 6.17
N LEU A 130 10.34 19.66 7.14
CA LEU A 130 9.10 18.89 6.98
C LEU A 130 8.08 19.37 8.00
N PHE A 131 6.84 19.55 7.56
CA PHE A 131 5.69 19.67 8.44
C PHE A 131 4.80 18.42 8.33
N ILE A 132 4.50 17.81 9.47
CA ILE A 132 3.61 16.65 9.58
C ILE A 132 2.31 17.10 10.25
N MET A 133 1.18 16.87 9.62
CA MET A 133 -0.11 17.14 10.25
C MET A 133 -0.91 15.85 10.36
N TYR A 134 -1.38 15.56 11.57
CA TYR A 134 -2.27 14.44 11.85
C TYR A 134 -3.66 14.96 12.22
N TYR A 135 -4.71 14.31 11.70
CA TYR A 135 -6.07 14.45 12.19
C TYR A 135 -6.73 13.09 12.42
N GLY A 136 -7.27 12.90 13.62
CA GLY A 136 -8.12 11.77 13.98
C GLY A 136 -9.52 12.24 14.34
N GLY A 137 -10.54 11.81 13.60
CA GLY A 137 -11.92 12.18 13.88
C GLY A 137 -12.90 11.88 12.75
N HIS A 138 -14.06 12.55 12.76
CA HIS A 138 -15.02 12.48 11.67
C HIS A 138 -14.73 13.54 10.61
N ALA A 139 -15.03 13.24 9.36
CA ALA A 139 -15.02 14.20 8.26
C ALA A 139 -16.30 14.06 7.45
N THR A 140 -16.75 15.16 6.85
CA THR A 140 -17.83 15.15 5.85
C THR A 140 -17.27 14.79 4.48
N GLU A 141 -18.15 14.51 3.52
CA GLU A 141 -17.77 14.30 2.11
C GLU A 141 -17.05 15.52 1.50
N ASN A 142 -17.31 16.72 2.04
CA ASN A 142 -16.64 17.96 1.61
C ASN A 142 -15.29 18.18 2.30
N GLY A 143 -14.87 17.28 3.19
CA GLY A 143 -13.61 17.36 3.92
C GLY A 143 -13.65 18.22 5.20
N ASP A 144 -14.84 18.66 5.64
CA ASP A 144 -14.97 19.39 6.90
C ASP A 144 -14.88 18.46 8.11
N TRP A 145 -14.14 18.87 9.12
CA TRP A 145 -13.87 18.04 10.29
C TRP A 145 -15.02 18.16 11.28
N GLN A 146 -15.40 17.06 11.93
CA GLN A 146 -16.54 17.03 12.84
C GLN A 146 -16.20 16.27 14.14
N PRO A 147 -16.71 16.73 15.30
CA PRO A 147 -16.52 16.05 16.58
C PRO A 147 -17.29 14.73 16.68
N LYS A 148 -18.35 14.58 15.88
CA LYS A 148 -19.24 13.42 15.85
C LYS A 148 -19.94 13.30 14.51
N VAL A 149 -20.44 12.11 14.20
CA VAL A 149 -21.27 11.88 13.01
C VAL A 149 -22.47 12.84 12.98
N LYS A 150 -22.68 13.52 11.84
CA LYS A 150 -23.79 14.47 11.62
C LYS A 150 -23.81 15.63 12.64
N SER A 151 -22.63 16.09 13.07
CA SER A 151 -22.51 17.27 13.92
C SER A 151 -22.98 18.54 13.19
N ARG A 152 -23.57 19.48 13.95
CA ARG A 152 -23.83 20.86 13.47
C ARG A 152 -22.60 21.78 13.61
N VAL A 153 -21.60 21.32 14.36
CA VAL A 153 -20.30 21.98 14.52
C VAL A 153 -19.32 21.29 13.59
N SER A 154 -18.61 22.07 12.78
CA SER A 154 -17.52 21.61 11.94
C SER A 154 -16.34 22.58 11.99
N ALA A 155 -15.14 22.10 11.66
CA ALA A 155 -14.00 22.94 11.35
C ALA A 155 -13.75 22.85 9.84
N GLU A 156 -13.68 23.99 9.17
CA GLU A 156 -13.38 24.05 7.74
C GLU A 156 -11.89 23.79 7.52
N TRP A 157 -11.57 22.75 6.74
CA TRP A 157 -10.20 22.34 6.46
C TRP A 157 -9.59 23.07 5.26
N SER A 158 -10.41 23.43 4.26
CA SER A 158 -9.96 24.08 3.02
C SER A 158 -9.11 25.35 3.23
N PRO A 159 -9.42 26.26 4.18
CA PRO A 159 -8.57 27.43 4.44
C PRO A 159 -7.14 27.08 4.84
N CYS A 160 -6.95 26.00 5.61
CA CYS A 160 -5.63 25.54 6.02
C CYS A 160 -4.86 24.92 4.85
N GLN A 161 -5.55 24.22 3.93
CA GLN A 161 -4.92 23.76 2.68
C GLN A 161 -4.43 24.92 1.82
N GLY A 162 -5.18 26.04 1.80
CA GLY A 162 -4.75 27.29 1.17
C GLY A 162 -3.42 27.79 1.73
N LEU A 163 -3.34 27.91 3.04
CA LEU A 163 -2.15 28.36 3.75
C LEU A 163 -0.95 27.43 3.52
N LEU A 164 -1.15 26.12 3.65
CA LEU A 164 -0.09 25.13 3.50
C LEU A 164 0.40 24.95 2.06
N ALA A 165 -0.44 25.21 1.05
CA ALA A 165 -0.05 25.11 -0.36
C ALA A 165 1.09 26.07 -0.73
N ASP A 166 1.19 27.20 -0.03
CA ASP A 166 2.22 28.23 -0.26
C ASP A 166 3.50 28.04 0.59
N ALA A 167 3.49 27.06 1.51
CA ALA A 167 4.61 26.79 2.41
C ALA A 167 5.88 26.38 1.64
N ASP A 168 7.04 26.78 2.18
CA ASP A 168 8.37 26.49 1.65
C ASP A 168 8.98 25.19 2.20
N CYS A 169 8.24 24.43 3.01
CA CYS A 169 8.63 23.11 3.54
C CYS A 169 7.88 21.95 2.87
N ASP A 170 8.44 20.74 2.93
CA ASP A 170 7.72 19.53 2.54
C ASP A 170 6.57 19.24 3.52
N LEU A 171 5.52 18.57 3.06
CA LEU A 171 4.30 18.28 3.82
C LEU A 171 4.00 16.79 3.86
N LEU A 172 3.62 16.29 5.04
CA LEU A 172 3.07 14.95 5.22
C LEU A 172 1.75 15.02 6.00
N PHE A 173 0.67 14.54 5.37
CA PHE A 173 -0.66 14.44 5.98
C PHE A 173 -0.94 13.01 6.45
N LEU A 174 -1.37 12.87 7.70
CA LEU A 174 -1.76 11.59 8.30
C LEU A 174 -3.22 11.69 8.74
N PHE A 175 -4.13 10.94 8.12
CA PHE A 175 -5.56 11.07 8.40
C PHE A 175 -6.20 9.77 8.87
N ASP A 176 -6.69 9.76 10.11
CA ASP A 176 -7.54 8.71 10.66
C ASP A 176 -9.00 9.19 10.71
N CYS A 177 -9.62 9.26 9.54
CA CYS A 177 -11.01 9.67 9.38
C CYS A 177 -11.66 8.97 8.17
N CYS A 178 -12.99 8.86 8.18
CA CYS A 178 -13.72 8.43 6.99
C CYS A 178 -13.42 9.38 5.82
N TYR A 179 -13.36 8.85 4.60
CA TYR A 179 -13.00 9.61 3.40
C TYR A 179 -11.63 10.30 3.49
N GLY A 180 -10.71 9.77 4.31
CA GLY A 180 -9.34 10.30 4.46
C GLY A 180 -8.63 10.52 3.12
N GLY A 181 -8.85 9.62 2.16
CA GLY A 181 -8.33 9.75 0.79
C GLY A 181 -8.84 10.96 -0.01
N ALA A 182 -9.98 11.56 0.38
CA ALA A 182 -10.60 12.72 -0.26
C ALA A 182 -10.31 14.05 0.46
N MET A 183 -9.54 14.02 1.55
CA MET A 183 -9.31 15.19 2.42
C MET A 183 -8.47 16.30 1.78
N ILE A 184 -7.70 15.95 0.74
CA ILE A 184 -6.88 16.90 0.02
C ILE A 184 -7.52 17.21 -1.34
N GLU A 185 -7.68 18.49 -1.64
CA GLU A 185 -8.30 18.95 -2.88
C GLU A 185 -7.48 18.53 -4.11
N SER A 186 -8.07 17.73 -5.00
CA SER A 186 -7.37 17.10 -6.14
C SER A 186 -6.77 18.07 -7.16
N LYS A 187 -7.32 19.29 -7.26
CA LYS A 187 -6.84 20.32 -8.19
C LYS A 187 -5.86 21.29 -7.55
N ARG A 188 -5.59 21.15 -6.26
CA ARG A 188 -4.67 22.04 -5.54
C ARG A 188 -3.23 21.68 -5.90
N GLU A 189 -2.51 22.67 -6.40
CA GLU A 189 -1.07 22.55 -6.62
C GLU A 189 -0.32 22.96 -5.36
N TRP A 190 0.55 22.08 -4.87
CA TRP A 190 1.40 22.31 -3.70
C TRP A 190 2.78 22.81 -4.16
N LYS A 191 3.29 23.86 -3.50
CA LYS A 191 4.58 24.46 -3.87
C LYS A 191 5.77 23.52 -3.64
N GLN A 192 5.75 22.81 -2.52
CA GLN A 192 6.71 21.76 -2.19
C GLN A 192 6.06 20.38 -2.28
N ARG A 193 6.83 19.34 -1.97
CA ARG A 193 6.33 17.97 -1.94
C ARG A 193 5.24 17.85 -0.88
N CYS A 194 4.16 17.19 -1.24
CA CYS A 194 3.05 16.90 -0.36
C CYS A 194 2.74 15.41 -0.51
N GLU A 195 2.72 14.68 0.59
CA GLU A 195 2.36 13.27 0.65
C GLU A 195 1.27 13.06 1.70
N MET A 196 0.44 12.04 1.51
CA MET A 196 -0.66 11.72 2.40
C MET A 196 -0.73 10.21 2.63
N LEU A 197 -0.95 9.82 3.88
CA LEU A 197 -1.32 8.47 4.27
C LEU A 197 -2.59 8.52 5.13
N SER A 198 -3.66 7.89 4.68
CA SER A 198 -4.94 7.85 5.37
C SER A 198 -5.38 6.44 5.76
N SER A 199 -6.30 6.35 6.72
CA SER A 199 -6.87 5.08 7.19
C SER A 199 -7.71 4.35 6.15
N ALA A 200 -8.22 5.07 5.14
CA ALA A 200 -9.02 4.51 4.06
C ALA A 200 -8.88 5.31 2.76
N ALA A 201 -9.21 4.65 1.64
CA ALA A 201 -9.31 5.22 0.30
C ALA A 201 -10.44 6.29 0.20
N PRO A 202 -10.45 7.16 -0.83
CA PRO A 202 -11.37 8.30 -0.93
C PRO A 202 -12.86 7.94 -0.91
N SER A 203 -13.23 6.73 -1.31
CA SER A 203 -14.62 6.25 -1.37
C SER A 203 -15.03 5.37 -0.18
N ASN A 204 -14.12 5.11 0.76
CA ASN A 204 -14.32 4.13 1.82
C ASN A 204 -14.40 4.80 3.19
N GLU A 205 -15.25 4.26 4.05
CA GLU A 205 -15.29 4.64 5.46
C GLU A 205 -14.14 3.97 6.22
N ALA A 206 -13.63 4.67 7.23
CA ALA A 206 -12.72 4.06 8.21
C ALA A 206 -13.55 3.22 9.19
N SER A 207 -13.01 2.08 9.62
CA SER A 207 -13.69 1.13 10.52
C SER A 207 -14.41 1.81 11.70
N GLY A 208 -13.75 2.80 12.31
CA GLY A 208 -14.30 3.51 13.44
C GLY A 208 -14.46 2.71 14.72
N VAL A 209 -13.89 1.50 14.75
CA VAL A 209 -13.71 0.64 15.91
C VAL A 209 -12.32 0.86 16.49
N GLU A 210 -12.21 0.90 17.82
CA GLU A 210 -10.95 1.16 18.53
C GLU A 210 -9.88 0.13 18.20
N GLU A 211 -10.25 -1.15 18.27
CA GLU A 211 -9.37 -2.30 18.03
C GLU A 211 -8.85 -2.39 16.59
N GLU A 212 -9.40 -1.58 15.69
CA GLU A 212 -9.13 -1.57 14.25
C GLU A 212 -8.56 -0.21 13.81
N SER A 213 -8.13 0.60 14.77
CA SER A 213 -7.66 1.97 14.52
C SER A 213 -6.38 1.97 13.70
N PHE A 214 -6.42 2.66 12.57
CA PHE A 214 -5.25 2.94 11.74
C PHE A 214 -4.13 3.61 12.54
N THR A 215 -4.47 4.58 13.39
CA THR A 215 -3.48 5.28 14.21
C THR A 215 -2.75 4.34 15.16
N TYR A 216 -3.43 3.34 15.72
CA TYR A 216 -2.79 2.30 16.54
C TYR A 216 -1.75 1.54 15.72
N GLY A 217 -2.13 0.99 14.56
CA GLY A 217 -1.21 0.27 13.68
C GLY A 217 -0.02 1.14 13.23
N LEU A 218 -0.28 2.41 12.89
CA LEU A 218 0.74 3.38 12.50
C LEU A 218 1.77 3.62 13.62
N VAL A 219 1.31 3.82 14.86
CA VAL A 219 2.18 4.00 16.03
C VAL A 219 3.08 2.79 16.24
N GLU A 220 2.53 1.58 16.14
CA GLU A 220 3.29 0.34 16.36
C GLU A 220 4.33 0.09 15.27
N GLU A 221 4.00 0.33 13.99
CA GLU A 221 4.96 0.21 12.90
C GLU A 221 6.03 1.31 12.95
N LEU A 222 5.68 2.57 13.28
CA LEU A 222 6.68 3.63 13.49
C LEU A 222 7.69 3.25 14.58
N ARG A 223 7.22 2.77 15.74
CA ARG A 223 8.11 2.32 16.83
C ARG A 223 8.95 1.12 16.45
N ARG A 224 8.42 0.20 15.64
CA ARG A 224 9.16 -0.96 15.15
C ARG A 224 10.27 -0.53 14.20
N GLU A 225 9.95 0.27 13.19
CA GLU A 225 10.91 0.76 12.20
C GLU A 225 11.96 1.69 12.83
N ARG A 226 11.56 2.50 13.81
CA ARG A 226 12.48 3.30 14.63
C ARG A 226 13.55 2.44 15.31
N ARG A 227 13.17 1.29 15.86
CA ARG A 227 14.07 0.39 16.61
C ARG A 227 14.92 -0.48 15.68
N MET A 228 14.33 -1.00 14.62
CA MET A 228 14.98 -1.97 13.74
C MET A 228 15.84 -1.30 12.66
N HIS A 229 15.39 -0.16 12.15
CA HIS A 229 15.93 0.47 10.95
C HIS A 229 16.27 1.96 11.14
N ASN A 230 16.17 2.47 12.38
CA ASN A 230 16.39 3.88 12.70
C ASN A 230 15.42 4.82 11.96
N GLY A 231 14.22 4.35 11.64
CA GLY A 231 13.24 5.10 10.85
C GLY A 231 12.91 4.40 9.53
N CYS A 232 12.04 5.01 8.73
CA CYS A 232 11.61 4.52 7.43
C CYS A 232 10.96 5.65 6.61
N ASP A 233 10.72 5.40 5.32
CA ASP A 233 9.89 6.29 4.50
C ASP A 233 8.40 5.92 4.55
N ILE A 234 7.53 6.85 4.12
CA ILE A 234 6.09 6.65 4.18
C ILE A 234 5.60 5.51 3.27
N VAL A 235 6.32 5.23 2.17
CA VAL A 235 6.02 4.12 1.25
C VAL A 235 6.27 2.77 1.95
N THR A 236 7.34 2.68 2.74
CA THR A 236 7.60 1.54 3.62
C THR A 236 6.48 1.39 4.66
N LEU A 237 6.04 2.46 5.31
CA LEU A 237 4.91 2.41 6.26
C LEU A 237 3.62 1.96 5.58
N HIS A 238 3.29 2.49 4.41
CA HIS A 238 2.11 2.09 3.65
C HIS A 238 2.15 0.61 3.28
N SER A 239 3.30 0.11 2.83
CA SER A 239 3.52 -1.32 2.54
C SER A 239 3.33 -2.18 3.78
N LEU A 240 3.96 -1.81 4.90
CA LEU A 240 3.87 -2.53 6.17
C LEU A 240 2.43 -2.58 6.69
N LEU A 241 1.72 -1.45 6.73
CA LEU A 241 0.35 -1.38 7.22
C LEU A 241 -0.63 -2.16 6.34
N ASN A 242 -0.35 -2.27 5.04
CA ASN A 242 -1.14 -3.10 4.13
C ASN A 242 -0.72 -4.57 4.09
N SER A 243 0.34 -5.00 4.76
CA SER A 243 0.73 -6.42 4.79
C SER A 243 -0.33 -7.27 5.50
N THR A 244 -0.53 -8.52 5.08
CA THR A 244 -1.43 -9.46 5.77
C THR A 244 -1.10 -9.56 7.26
N ARG A 245 0.19 -9.64 7.61
CA ARG A 245 0.66 -9.67 9.01
C ARG A 245 0.13 -8.48 9.81
N SER A 246 0.32 -7.26 9.33
CA SER A 246 -0.10 -6.06 10.07
C SER A 246 -1.62 -5.95 10.16
N ARG A 247 -2.34 -6.34 9.10
CA ARG A 247 -3.80 -6.38 9.12
C ARG A 247 -4.33 -7.37 10.14
N ASP A 248 -3.70 -8.53 10.29
CA ASP A 248 -4.11 -9.53 11.28
C ASP A 248 -3.76 -9.08 12.70
N VAL A 249 -2.54 -8.56 12.91
CA VAL A 249 -2.06 -8.14 14.23
C VAL A 249 -2.81 -6.91 14.75
N TYR A 250 -3.09 -5.94 13.88
CA TYR A 250 -3.75 -4.68 14.24
C TYR A 250 -5.22 -4.61 13.85
N ARG A 251 -5.77 -5.71 13.31
CA ARG A 251 -7.18 -5.84 12.88
C ARG A 251 -7.63 -4.70 11.97
N LEU A 252 -6.76 -4.24 11.08
CA LEU A 252 -7.09 -3.16 10.15
C LEU A 252 -8.15 -3.68 9.18
N ASN A 253 -9.35 -3.10 9.22
CA ASN A 253 -10.45 -3.51 8.34
C ASN A 253 -10.48 -2.73 7.01
N SER A 254 -10.05 -1.47 7.00
CA SER A 254 -9.85 -0.69 5.78
C SER A 254 -8.41 -0.84 5.27
N ASP A 255 -8.19 -0.70 3.97
CA ASP A 255 -6.84 -0.59 3.42
C ASP A 255 -6.35 0.84 3.61
N PRO A 256 -5.25 1.06 4.36
CA PRO A 256 -4.59 2.35 4.39
C PRO A 256 -4.27 2.81 2.98
N TRP A 257 -4.41 4.11 2.74
CA TRP A 257 -4.32 4.70 1.42
C TRP A 257 -3.23 5.75 1.38
N TYR A 258 -2.21 5.51 0.55
CA TYR A 258 -1.19 6.48 0.22
C TYR A 258 -1.57 7.26 -1.05
N TRP A 259 -1.31 8.57 -1.02
CA TRP A 259 -1.43 9.42 -2.20
C TRP A 259 -0.44 10.57 -2.16
N MET A 260 0.07 10.93 -3.34
CA MET A 260 0.91 12.11 -3.54
C MET A 260 0.13 13.15 -4.38
N PRO A 261 -0.41 14.20 -3.75
CA PRO A 261 -1.04 15.31 -4.45
C PRO A 261 -0.13 16.00 -5.48
N LEU A 262 -0.76 16.75 -6.39
CA LEU A 262 -0.06 17.51 -7.42
C LEU A 262 0.89 18.53 -6.79
N SER A 263 2.20 18.37 -6.98
CA SER A 263 3.21 19.31 -6.49
C SER A 263 4.09 19.85 -7.62
N ARG A 264 4.67 21.04 -7.41
CA ARG A 264 5.65 21.66 -8.33
C ARG A 264 7.00 20.93 -8.33
N LYS A 265 7.29 20.15 -7.28
CA LYS A 265 8.52 19.38 -7.10
C LYS A 265 8.23 17.89 -7.27
N ARG A 266 8.39 17.38 -8.49
CA ARG A 266 8.16 15.97 -8.86
C ARG A 266 9.44 15.13 -8.86
N GLY A 267 9.29 13.80 -8.86
CA GLY A 267 10.39 12.84 -8.98
C GLY A 267 11.35 12.83 -7.78
N MET A 268 10.88 13.24 -6.61
CA MET A 268 11.65 13.19 -5.37
C MET A 268 11.46 11.84 -4.69
N ALA A 269 12.47 11.36 -3.96
CA ALA A 269 12.31 10.21 -3.05
C ALA A 269 11.14 10.47 -2.09
N ALA A 270 10.53 9.43 -1.51
CA ALA A 270 9.42 9.56 -0.57
C ALA A 270 9.79 10.34 0.72
N VAL A 271 8.80 10.86 1.46
CA VAL A 271 9.03 11.48 2.77
C VAL A 271 9.63 10.44 3.71
N SER A 272 10.78 10.78 4.27
CA SER A 272 11.56 9.90 5.12
C SER A 272 11.49 10.36 6.58
N LEU A 273 11.02 9.48 7.45
CA LEU A 273 10.89 9.73 8.88
C LEU A 273 12.08 9.09 9.59
N HIS A 274 13.04 9.94 9.93
CA HIS A 274 14.21 9.57 10.71
C HIS A 274 14.29 10.43 11.96
N PRO A 275 14.83 9.91 13.07
CA PRO A 275 14.99 10.65 14.31
C PRO A 275 15.90 11.85 14.11
N MET A 276 15.53 12.98 14.72
CA MET A 276 16.41 14.13 14.82
C MET A 276 17.60 13.76 15.71
N HIS A 277 18.80 13.72 15.13
CA HIS A 277 20.02 13.55 15.91
C HIS A 277 20.10 14.70 16.92
N ARG A 278 20.00 14.39 18.22
CA ARG A 278 20.37 15.34 19.27
C ARG A 278 21.82 15.74 19.00
N VAL A 279 22.04 17.02 18.71
CA VAL A 279 23.33 17.58 18.35
C VAL A 279 24.36 17.22 19.43
N GLY A 280 25.10 16.14 19.19
CA GLY A 280 26.28 15.71 19.89
C GLY A 280 27.30 15.41 18.80
N ASN A 281 28.37 16.20 18.78
CA ASN A 281 29.35 16.27 17.70
C ASN A 281 29.80 14.90 17.15
N ASN A 282 29.90 14.84 15.82
CA ASN A 282 30.36 13.73 14.95
C ASN A 282 29.26 12.78 14.46
N THR A 283 28.81 12.93 13.20
CA THR A 283 29.35 12.23 12.02
C THR A 283 28.35 12.35 10.86
N GLY A 284 28.61 13.23 9.88
CA GLY A 284 28.08 13.21 8.50
C GLY A 284 26.56 13.06 8.25
N PRO A 285 26.07 13.36 7.05
CA PRO A 285 24.75 12.88 6.66
C PRO A 285 24.84 11.36 6.49
N LEU A 286 24.27 10.60 7.43
CA LEU A 286 23.94 9.19 7.19
C LEU A 286 22.87 9.16 6.11
N SER A 287 23.28 9.21 4.84
CA SER A 287 22.40 8.87 3.72
C SER A 287 21.95 7.44 3.95
N ALA A 288 20.75 7.26 4.50
CA ALA A 288 20.08 5.98 4.50
C ALA A 288 19.87 5.61 3.03
N ASN A 289 20.73 4.74 2.50
CA ASN A 289 20.53 4.17 1.18
C ASN A 289 19.12 3.57 1.16
N GLY A 290 18.35 3.89 0.12
CA GLY A 290 17.00 3.36 -0.04
C GLY A 290 17.00 1.83 -0.03
N LEU A 291 15.92 1.22 0.45
CA LEU A 291 15.72 -0.23 0.36
C LEU A 291 15.77 -0.66 -1.10
N THR A 292 16.41 -1.77 -1.43
CA THR A 292 16.35 -2.36 -2.78
C THR A 292 14.91 -2.80 -3.13
N PRO A 293 14.55 -2.95 -4.42
CA PRO A 293 13.25 -3.49 -4.82
C PRO A 293 12.89 -4.81 -4.13
N ALA A 294 13.84 -5.74 -4.04
CA ALA A 294 13.65 -7.04 -3.37
C ALA A 294 13.37 -6.89 -1.86
N GLN A 295 14.09 -5.97 -1.19
CA GLN A 295 13.82 -5.68 0.23
C GLN A 295 12.43 -5.08 0.41
N ARG A 296 12.01 -4.12 -0.43
CA ARG A 296 10.66 -3.55 -0.36
C ARG A 296 9.57 -4.58 -0.57
N GLN A 297 9.77 -5.53 -1.49
CA GLN A 297 8.83 -6.63 -1.69
C GLN A 297 8.61 -7.47 -0.45
N SER A 298 9.69 -7.74 0.28
CA SER A 298 9.63 -8.59 1.46
C SER A 298 8.84 -7.97 2.62
N LEU A 299 8.57 -6.66 2.56
CA LEU A 299 7.79 -5.95 3.58
C LEU A 299 6.30 -6.28 3.51
N SER A 300 5.78 -6.62 2.33
CA SER A 300 4.34 -6.75 2.11
C SER A 300 3.99 -7.66 0.95
N ASP A 301 2.99 -8.50 1.17
CA ASP A 301 2.32 -9.28 0.15
C ASP A 301 1.23 -8.48 -0.60
N ALA A 302 0.96 -7.25 -0.16
CA ALA A 302 -0.02 -6.37 -0.79
C ALA A 302 0.42 -5.87 -2.16
N ARG A 303 -0.56 -5.78 -3.06
CA ARG A 303 -0.39 -5.39 -4.46
C ARG A 303 -1.49 -4.41 -4.84
N MET A 304 -1.17 -3.43 -5.68
CA MET A 304 -2.20 -2.60 -6.29
C MET A 304 -2.74 -3.30 -7.53
N LEU A 305 -4.04 -3.58 -7.55
CA LEU A 305 -4.78 -3.94 -8.74
C LEU A 305 -5.14 -2.65 -9.49
N LEU A 306 -4.82 -2.59 -10.78
CA LEU A 306 -4.98 -1.39 -11.59
C LEU A 306 -5.52 -1.72 -12.98
N LYS A 307 -6.18 -0.72 -13.56
CA LYS A 307 -6.60 -0.69 -14.95
C LYS A 307 -5.62 0.18 -15.75
N VAL A 308 -5.14 -0.33 -16.88
CA VAL A 308 -4.38 0.45 -17.86
C VAL A 308 -5.13 0.50 -19.18
N SER A 309 -5.35 1.70 -19.71
CA SER A 309 -5.94 1.92 -21.03
C SER A 309 -4.84 2.18 -22.06
N PHE A 310 -4.68 1.28 -23.03
CA PHE A 310 -3.73 1.39 -24.11
C PHE A 310 -4.40 1.88 -25.40
N SER A 311 -3.70 2.73 -26.15
CA SER A 311 -4.10 3.12 -27.50
C SER A 311 -4.13 1.84 -28.35
N ASN A 312 -5.23 1.57 -29.03
CA ASN A 312 -5.36 0.38 -29.88
C ASN A 312 -5.24 0.79 -31.35
N PRO A 313 -4.20 0.32 -32.08
CA PRO A 313 -4.19 0.41 -33.52
C PRO A 313 -3.80 -0.96 -34.13
N SER A 314 -4.71 -1.93 -34.10
CA SER A 314 -4.86 -3.02 -35.09
C SER A 314 -3.67 -3.91 -35.56
N ASP A 315 -2.43 -3.80 -35.06
CA ASP A 315 -1.28 -4.53 -35.65
C ASP A 315 -0.71 -5.66 -34.76
N ARG A 316 -0.84 -5.60 -33.43
CA ARG A 316 -0.51 -6.71 -32.49
C ARG A 316 -1.41 -6.70 -31.26
N PRO A 317 -2.01 -7.83 -30.87
CA PRO A 317 -2.77 -7.91 -29.62
C PRO A 317 -1.82 -7.77 -28.43
N LEU A 318 -2.19 -6.92 -27.46
CA LEU A 318 -1.43 -6.62 -26.24
C LEU A 318 -0.97 -7.89 -25.50
N LEU A 319 -1.75 -8.98 -25.59
CA LEU A 319 -1.40 -10.26 -24.99
C LEU A 319 -0.15 -10.89 -25.65
N GLU A 320 0.01 -10.79 -26.96
CA GLU A 320 1.21 -11.30 -27.63
C GLU A 320 2.42 -10.40 -27.39
N GLU A 321 2.23 -9.09 -27.27
CA GLU A 321 3.29 -8.19 -26.78
C GLU A 321 3.71 -8.55 -25.36
N TRP A 322 2.76 -8.80 -24.46
CA TRP A 322 3.03 -9.22 -23.09
C TRP A 322 3.71 -10.60 -23.03
N LYS A 323 3.27 -11.57 -23.83
CA LYS A 323 3.92 -12.88 -23.92
C LYS A 323 5.31 -12.79 -24.54
N GLN A 324 5.52 -11.93 -25.53
CA GLN A 324 6.84 -11.70 -26.14
C GLN A 324 7.77 -11.01 -25.14
N PHE A 325 7.26 -10.04 -24.40
CA PHE A 325 7.92 -9.39 -23.27
C PHE A 325 8.34 -10.40 -22.19
N LEU A 326 7.47 -11.34 -21.84
CA LEU A 326 7.77 -12.46 -20.96
C LEU A 326 8.63 -13.56 -21.63
N ARG A 327 8.82 -13.58 -22.95
CA ARG A 327 9.69 -14.58 -23.61
C ARG A 327 11.11 -14.07 -23.80
N ASN A 328 11.28 -12.77 -24.03
CA ASN A 328 12.57 -12.12 -24.20
C ASN A 328 13.23 -11.76 -22.85
N ARG A 329 12.95 -12.54 -21.79
CA ARG A 329 13.49 -12.33 -20.44
C ARG A 329 14.98 -12.69 -20.43
N PRO A 330 15.90 -11.80 -20.01
CA PRO A 330 17.27 -12.21 -19.73
C PRO A 330 17.31 -13.10 -18.48
N ASP A 331 18.07 -14.19 -18.54
CA ASP A 331 18.07 -15.24 -17.49
C ASP A 331 18.78 -14.84 -16.19
N ASN A 332 19.56 -13.76 -16.18
CA ASN A 332 20.41 -13.41 -15.04
C ASN A 332 20.67 -11.91 -14.94
N ILE A 333 19.79 -11.10 -14.32
CA ILE A 333 20.22 -9.77 -13.84
C ILE A 333 19.40 -9.35 -12.60
N LEU A 334 20.11 -8.93 -11.54
CA LEU A 334 19.60 -8.20 -10.38
C LEU A 334 19.13 -6.76 -10.74
N ASP A 335 18.67 -6.55 -11.98
CA ASP A 335 18.27 -5.24 -12.50
C ASP A 335 16.83 -4.91 -12.10
N VAL A 336 16.56 -3.62 -11.92
CA VAL A 336 15.23 -3.06 -11.68
C VAL A 336 14.27 -3.47 -12.80
N ASP A 337 14.74 -3.49 -14.05
CA ASP A 337 13.94 -3.91 -15.21
C ASP A 337 13.48 -5.37 -15.10
N PHE A 338 14.38 -6.28 -14.70
CA PHE A 338 14.03 -7.68 -14.44
C PHE A 338 13.00 -7.80 -13.32
N TYR A 339 13.19 -7.06 -12.24
CA TYR A 339 12.30 -7.08 -11.08
C TYR A 339 10.88 -6.62 -11.43
N VAL A 340 10.75 -5.49 -12.14
CA VAL A 340 9.46 -4.95 -12.59
C VAL A 340 8.75 -5.95 -13.50
N ARG A 341 9.51 -6.65 -14.37
CA ARG A 341 9.00 -7.70 -15.26
C ARG A 341 8.44 -8.89 -14.50
N THR A 342 9.14 -9.37 -13.48
CA THR A 342 8.70 -10.55 -12.70
C THR A 342 7.53 -10.24 -11.80
N GLU A 343 7.53 -9.04 -11.23
CA GLU A 343 6.54 -8.63 -10.24
C GLU A 343 5.35 -7.90 -10.84
N THR A 344 5.24 -7.71 -12.14
CA THR A 344 4.00 -7.20 -12.75
C THR A 344 3.18 -8.37 -13.29
N LYS A 345 1.93 -8.51 -12.83
CA LYS A 345 1.02 -9.58 -13.28
C LYS A 345 -0.08 -9.01 -14.16
N LEU A 346 -0.23 -9.53 -15.38
CA LEU A 346 -1.37 -9.27 -16.24
C LEU A 346 -2.47 -10.29 -15.95
N HIS A 347 -3.66 -9.82 -15.55
CA HIS A 347 -4.80 -10.68 -15.20
C HIS A 347 -5.79 -10.83 -16.34
N ALA A 348 -6.06 -9.74 -17.06
CA ALA A 348 -7.01 -9.74 -18.17
C ALA A 348 -6.72 -8.62 -19.17
N VAL A 349 -7.10 -8.86 -20.43
CA VAL A 349 -7.11 -7.84 -21.50
C VAL A 349 -8.48 -7.87 -22.16
N PHE A 350 -9.08 -6.70 -22.31
CA PHE A 350 -10.37 -6.51 -22.96
C PHE A 350 -10.20 -5.57 -24.15
N GLU A 351 -10.60 -6.04 -25.32
CA GLU A 351 -10.66 -5.22 -26.53
C GLU A 351 -11.90 -4.32 -26.49
N THR A 352 -11.70 -3.04 -26.77
CA THR A 352 -12.76 -2.04 -26.98
C THR A 352 -12.34 -1.14 -28.17
N HIS A 353 -12.78 0.11 -28.22
CA HIS A 353 -12.14 1.16 -29.06
C HIS A 353 -10.66 1.41 -28.66
N SER A 354 -10.24 0.89 -27.50
CA SER A 354 -8.88 0.87 -26.94
C SER A 354 -8.62 -0.50 -26.30
N ASN A 355 -7.38 -0.85 -25.96
CA ASN A 355 -7.12 -2.08 -25.21
C ASN A 355 -7.11 -1.75 -23.72
N THR A 356 -7.93 -2.41 -22.92
CA THR A 356 -7.94 -2.22 -21.46
C THR A 356 -7.35 -3.44 -20.79
N ALA A 357 -6.26 -3.26 -20.03
CA ALA A 357 -5.65 -4.31 -19.24
C ALA A 357 -6.02 -4.15 -17.77
N VAL A 358 -6.24 -5.28 -17.10
CA VAL A 358 -6.28 -5.38 -15.64
C VAL A 358 -4.99 -6.03 -15.19
N MET A 359 -4.23 -5.34 -14.35
CA MET A 359 -2.88 -5.75 -13.93
C MET A 359 -2.71 -5.58 -12.43
N SER A 360 -1.73 -6.26 -11.84
CA SER A 360 -1.30 -5.95 -10.46
C SER A 360 0.20 -5.77 -10.36
N ILE A 361 0.61 -4.77 -9.58
CA ILE A 361 2.01 -4.46 -9.26
C ILE A 361 2.20 -4.43 -7.73
N PRO A 362 3.43 -4.56 -7.21
CA PRO A 362 3.70 -4.36 -5.80
C PRO A 362 3.21 -3.00 -5.30
N LEU A 363 2.74 -2.95 -4.05
CA LEU A 363 2.16 -1.70 -3.51
C LEU A 363 3.18 -0.55 -3.46
N TRP A 364 4.42 -0.84 -3.05
CA TRP A 364 5.48 0.18 -3.05
C TRP A 364 5.79 0.74 -4.45
N LEU A 365 5.62 -0.08 -5.49
CA LEU A 365 5.87 0.34 -6.87
C LEU A 365 4.75 1.26 -7.36
N TRP A 366 3.51 0.95 -6.95
CA TRP A 366 2.37 1.83 -7.15
C TRP A 366 2.59 3.21 -6.50
N ASP A 367 3.06 3.25 -5.26
CA ASP A 367 3.25 4.50 -4.52
C ASP A 367 4.27 5.45 -5.17
N LEU A 368 5.23 4.90 -5.91
CA LEU A 368 6.27 5.65 -6.62
C LEU A 368 5.91 5.93 -8.09
N LEU A 369 4.82 5.37 -8.57
CA LEU A 369 4.38 5.54 -9.95
C LEU A 369 3.79 6.93 -10.15
N GLU A 370 4.35 7.70 -11.08
CA GLU A 370 3.80 9.00 -11.42
C GLU A 370 2.35 8.87 -11.95
N PRO A 371 1.41 9.74 -11.49
CA PRO A 371 0.03 9.72 -11.96
C PRO A 371 -0.04 9.86 -13.48
N HIS A 372 -0.85 9.01 -14.12
CA HIS A 372 -1.08 9.05 -15.55
C HIS A 372 -2.57 8.80 -15.85
N PRO A 373 -3.22 9.58 -16.74
CA PRO A 373 -4.66 9.44 -16.99
C PRO A 373 -5.10 8.05 -17.49
N ALA A 374 -4.19 7.33 -18.15
CA ALA A 374 -4.42 5.97 -18.62
C ALA A 374 -4.35 4.89 -17.52
N ILE A 375 -3.86 5.22 -16.31
CA ILE A 375 -3.66 4.27 -15.21
C ILE A 375 -4.65 4.63 -14.10
N GLN A 376 -5.47 3.66 -13.69
CA GLN A 376 -6.47 3.85 -12.65
C GLN A 376 -6.33 2.75 -11.61
N ALA A 377 -6.22 3.12 -10.32
CA ALA A 377 -6.28 2.15 -9.23
C ALA A 377 -7.67 1.51 -9.17
N ILE A 378 -7.71 0.21 -8.88
CA ILE A 378 -8.94 -0.54 -8.62
C ILE A 378 -9.03 -0.83 -7.11
N SER A 379 -8.04 -1.53 -6.56
CA SER A 379 -8.03 -1.90 -5.14
C SER A 379 -6.66 -2.45 -4.71
N VAL A 380 -6.40 -2.44 -3.40
CA VAL A 380 -5.31 -3.22 -2.82
C VAL A 380 -5.75 -4.67 -2.71
N VAL A 381 -4.91 -5.61 -3.16
CA VAL A 381 -5.16 -7.05 -3.15
C VAL A 381 -3.98 -7.80 -2.55
N ARG A 382 -4.25 -8.94 -1.92
CA ARG A 382 -3.25 -9.83 -1.28
C ARG A 382 -3.29 -11.25 -1.80
N SER A 383 -4.35 -11.60 -2.52
CA SER A 383 -4.50 -12.91 -3.17
C SER A 383 -4.13 -12.85 -4.64
N HIS A 384 -3.99 -14.03 -5.24
CA HIS A 384 -3.97 -14.17 -6.69
C HIS A 384 -5.39 -14.08 -7.24
N ASN A 385 -5.54 -14.13 -8.56
CA ASN A 385 -6.85 -14.24 -9.19
C ASN A 385 -7.51 -15.55 -8.75
N LEU A 386 -8.56 -15.46 -7.94
CA LEU A 386 -9.24 -16.63 -7.36
C LEU A 386 -10.10 -17.39 -8.37
N VAL A 387 -10.33 -16.81 -9.55
CA VAL A 387 -11.05 -17.47 -10.66
C VAL A 387 -10.11 -18.37 -11.46
N GLU A 388 -8.81 -18.07 -11.47
CA GLU A 388 -7.83 -18.94 -12.08
C GLU A 388 -7.63 -20.18 -11.21
N PRO A 389 -7.49 -21.38 -11.82
CA PRO A 389 -7.13 -22.56 -11.05
C PRO A 389 -5.81 -22.27 -10.32
N PRO A 390 -5.65 -22.74 -9.07
CA PRO A 390 -4.39 -22.57 -8.35
C PRO A 390 -3.27 -23.10 -9.24
N PRO A 391 -2.11 -22.41 -9.29
CA PRO A 391 -1.00 -22.87 -10.09
C PRO A 391 -0.74 -24.32 -9.71
N GLY A 392 -0.84 -25.23 -10.68
CA GLY A 392 -0.52 -26.63 -10.47
C GLY A 392 0.88 -26.74 -9.86
N PRO A 393 1.21 -27.84 -9.16
CA PRO A 393 2.58 -28.09 -8.76
C PRO A 393 3.45 -27.94 -10.01
N SER A 394 4.27 -26.89 -10.07
CA SER A 394 5.01 -26.55 -11.27
C SER A 394 5.94 -27.71 -11.62
N ASP A 395 5.98 -28.07 -12.91
CA ASP A 395 6.93 -29.00 -13.54
C ASP A 395 8.41 -28.55 -13.45
N THR A 396 8.81 -27.89 -12.36
CA THR A 396 10.19 -27.45 -12.10
C THR A 396 10.92 -28.31 -11.07
N ALA A 397 10.37 -29.48 -10.71
CA ALA A 397 10.96 -30.39 -9.73
C ALA A 397 11.36 -31.77 -10.29
N GLU A 398 11.29 -32.03 -11.60
CA GLU A 398 11.79 -33.27 -12.20
C GLU A 398 12.82 -33.00 -13.30
N GLU A 399 13.97 -32.47 -12.92
CA GLU A 399 15.23 -32.76 -13.62
C GLU A 399 16.38 -32.32 -12.72
N ILE A 400 16.84 -33.24 -11.85
CA ILE A 400 18.22 -33.45 -11.38
C ILE A 400 18.13 -34.59 -10.35
N GLU A 401 18.28 -35.84 -10.81
CA GLU A 401 19.13 -36.85 -10.17
C GLU A 401 19.21 -38.09 -11.08
N VAL A 402 20.09 -38.04 -12.07
CA VAL A 402 20.69 -39.26 -12.64
C VAL A 402 22.12 -39.29 -12.14
N SER A 403 22.37 -40.04 -11.06
CA SER A 403 23.70 -40.57 -10.75
C SER A 403 23.67 -41.56 -9.58
N HIS A 404 23.79 -42.84 -9.95
CA HIS A 404 24.47 -43.92 -9.22
C HIS A 404 23.94 -44.33 -7.84
N ARG A 405 23.10 -45.37 -7.84
CA ARG A 405 23.21 -46.45 -6.83
C ARG A 405 23.35 -47.81 -7.47
N THR A 406 24.53 -48.36 -7.22
CA THR A 406 24.99 -49.72 -7.51
C THR A 406 24.09 -50.75 -6.85
N ALA A 407 23.92 -51.86 -7.56
CA ALA A 407 23.12 -53.01 -7.18
C ALA A 407 23.53 -53.63 -5.83
N VAL A 408 22.54 -54.00 -5.02
CA VAL A 408 22.64 -55.09 -4.05
C VAL A 408 21.43 -55.99 -4.25
N THR A 409 21.72 -57.26 -4.53
CA THR A 409 20.81 -58.38 -4.73
C THR A 409 19.99 -58.72 -3.48
N PRO A 410 18.74 -59.21 -3.63
CA PRO A 410 17.95 -59.73 -2.51
C PRO A 410 18.20 -61.25 -2.30
N PRO A 411 18.13 -61.77 -1.07
CA PRO A 411 18.00 -63.21 -0.86
C PRO A 411 16.52 -63.65 -0.95
N PRO A 412 16.26 -64.95 -1.17
CA PRO A 412 15.00 -65.44 -1.72
C PRO A 412 13.91 -65.74 -0.70
N LEU A 413 12.68 -65.78 -1.22
CA LEU A 413 11.41 -66.15 -0.60
C LEU A 413 11.44 -67.47 0.18
N GLU A 414 10.80 -67.47 1.35
CA GLU A 414 10.09 -68.64 1.87
C GLU A 414 8.59 -68.36 1.96
N MET A 415 7.83 -69.29 1.39
CA MET A 415 6.38 -69.36 1.38
C MET A 415 5.84 -69.92 2.70
N THR A 416 4.77 -69.31 3.23
CA THR A 416 3.52 -69.93 3.71
C THR A 416 2.52 -68.78 3.85
N GLY A 417 1.23 -68.83 3.57
CA GLY A 417 0.27 -69.88 3.26
C GLY A 417 -1.12 -69.34 3.66
N ALA A 418 -2.11 -69.53 2.78
CA ALA A 418 -3.56 -69.48 3.03
C ALA A 418 -4.27 -68.12 3.25
N GLY A 419 -5.25 -67.84 2.39
CA GLY A 419 -6.25 -66.79 2.63
C GLY A 419 -7.15 -66.42 1.44
N ARG A 420 -7.87 -67.39 0.86
CA ARG A 420 -8.91 -67.16 -0.17
C ARG A 420 -10.09 -66.33 0.39
N ARG A 421 -10.58 -65.33 -0.37
CA ARG A 421 -11.99 -65.11 -0.81
C ARG A 421 -12.12 -63.71 -1.47
N ARG A 422 -12.20 -63.64 -2.80
CA ARG A 422 -13.40 -63.58 -3.68
C ARG A 422 -14.20 -62.27 -3.62
N LEU A 423 -14.14 -61.55 -4.73
CA LEU A 423 -15.04 -60.50 -5.20
C LEU A 423 -16.52 -60.84 -5.01
N LYS A 424 -17.34 -59.81 -4.77
CA LYS A 424 -18.60 -59.61 -5.49
C LYS A 424 -18.81 -58.13 -5.78
N GLU A 425 -18.79 -57.81 -7.07
CA GLU A 425 -19.51 -56.69 -7.67
C GLU A 425 -21.01 -56.80 -7.34
N LYS A 426 -21.66 -55.65 -7.15
CA LYS A 426 -23.06 -55.47 -7.53
C LYS A 426 -23.29 -54.03 -8.01
N THR A 427 -23.46 -53.98 -9.31
CA THR A 427 -24.23 -53.04 -10.14
C THR A 427 -25.46 -52.41 -9.45
N GLY A 428 -25.75 -51.17 -9.82
CA GLY A 428 -27.10 -50.59 -9.72
C GLY A 428 -27.11 -49.08 -9.72
N GLY A 429 -27.23 -48.46 -10.90
CA GLY A 429 -27.62 -47.05 -11.01
C GLY A 429 -29.09 -46.82 -10.70
N ILE A 430 -29.45 -45.57 -10.38
CA ILE A 430 -30.56 -44.78 -10.96
C ILE A 430 -30.74 -43.48 -10.15
N SER A 431 -30.71 -42.37 -10.90
CA SER A 431 -31.43 -41.09 -10.82
C SER A 431 -31.49 -40.21 -9.56
N LEU A 432 -31.21 -38.93 -9.83
CA LEU A 432 -31.65 -37.73 -9.12
C LEU A 432 -33.15 -37.75 -8.81
N ALA A 433 -33.53 -37.41 -7.57
CA ALA A 433 -34.19 -36.15 -7.20
C ALA A 433 -34.85 -36.24 -5.81
N THR A 434 -34.79 -35.12 -5.08
CA THR A 434 -35.60 -34.73 -3.90
C THR A 434 -35.17 -35.28 -2.53
N PHE A 435 -34.58 -34.43 -1.67
CA PHE A 435 -35.29 -33.78 -0.54
C PHE A 435 -34.31 -32.95 0.32
N LEU A 436 -34.67 -31.68 0.58
CA LEU A 436 -34.09 -30.83 1.62
C LEU A 436 -34.73 -31.19 2.96
N SER A 437 -33.94 -31.72 3.91
CA SER A 437 -34.07 -31.53 5.36
C SER A 437 -33.21 -32.57 6.06
N ASP A 438 -32.20 -32.14 6.82
CA ASP A 438 -31.70 -32.76 8.08
C ASP A 438 -30.23 -32.39 8.30
N TRP A 439 -30.01 -31.17 8.82
CA TRP A 439 -28.79 -30.85 9.58
C TRP A 439 -29.15 -30.86 11.06
N ALA A 440 -29.10 -32.06 11.65
CA ALA A 440 -29.01 -32.25 13.08
C ALA A 440 -27.75 -33.07 13.36
N THR A 441 -26.66 -32.40 13.74
CA THR A 441 -25.50 -33.09 14.32
C THR A 441 -25.65 -33.18 15.85
N PRO A 442 -25.23 -34.29 16.47
CA PRO A 442 -25.42 -34.51 17.90
C PRO A 442 -24.38 -33.75 18.72
N LYS A 443 -24.85 -33.20 19.85
CA LYS A 443 -24.04 -32.77 20.98
C LYS A 443 -23.31 -33.98 21.58
N VAL A 444 -21.99 -33.95 21.62
CA VAL A 444 -21.21 -34.71 22.59
C VAL A 444 -20.45 -33.71 23.45
N SER A 445 -20.92 -33.58 24.69
CA SER A 445 -20.27 -32.85 25.77
C SER A 445 -19.21 -33.74 26.41
N VAL A 446 -17.96 -33.28 26.45
CA VAL A 446 -16.98 -33.72 27.45
C VAL A 446 -16.38 -32.46 28.08
N THR A 447 -16.80 -32.19 29.31
CA THR A 447 -16.21 -31.22 30.21
C THR A 447 -14.89 -31.76 30.77
N LYS A 448 -13.79 -31.06 30.51
CA LYS A 448 -12.62 -31.04 31.41
C LYS A 448 -12.01 -29.65 31.41
N THR A 449 -12.16 -28.99 32.55
CA THR A 449 -11.53 -27.71 32.90
C THR A 449 -10.02 -27.89 33.04
N VAL A 450 -9.23 -27.16 32.25
CA VAL A 450 -7.82 -26.89 32.55
C VAL A 450 -7.57 -25.40 32.33
N LYS A 451 -7.28 -24.68 33.42
CA LYS A 451 -6.70 -23.33 33.36
C LYS A 451 -5.29 -23.47 32.76
N ALA A 452 -5.04 -22.83 31.62
CA ALA A 452 -3.71 -22.69 31.05
C ALA A 452 -3.39 -21.21 30.87
N THR A 453 -2.62 -20.66 31.82
CA THR A 453 -1.71 -19.54 31.61
C THR A 453 -0.64 -19.98 30.61
N MET A 454 -0.60 -19.41 29.42
CA MET A 454 0.51 -19.57 28.48
C MET A 454 1.34 -18.29 28.43
N ARG A 455 2.53 -18.35 29.06
CA ARG A 455 3.72 -17.62 28.63
C ARG A 455 4.43 -18.48 27.57
N PRO A 456 4.98 -17.91 26.49
CA PRO A 456 5.85 -18.66 25.59
C PRO A 456 7.27 -18.80 26.20
N PRO A 457 7.97 -19.93 26.01
CA PRO A 457 9.33 -20.11 26.48
C PRO A 457 10.31 -19.55 25.43
N TYR A 458 11.19 -18.64 25.86
CA TYR A 458 12.45 -18.39 25.15
C TYR A 458 13.57 -19.08 25.93
N ASP A 459 14.25 -19.98 25.25
CA ASP A 459 15.39 -20.75 25.74
C ASP A 459 16.66 -19.89 25.64
N GLU A 460 17.09 -19.33 26.78
CA GLU A 460 18.32 -18.54 26.91
C GLU A 460 19.60 -19.34 26.59
N GLU A 461 19.53 -20.68 26.56
CA GLU A 461 20.66 -21.55 26.32
C GLU A 461 21.08 -21.58 24.84
N TRP A 462 20.13 -21.33 23.92
CA TRP A 462 20.40 -21.24 22.48
C TRP A 462 21.14 -19.94 22.11
N MET A 463 20.79 -18.82 22.76
CA MET A 463 21.43 -17.52 22.54
C MET A 463 22.87 -17.47 23.10
N ARG A 464 23.17 -18.26 24.14
CA ARG A 464 24.53 -18.33 24.69
C ARG A 464 25.51 -19.06 23.76
N LYS A 465 25.07 -20.12 23.06
CA LYS A 465 25.93 -20.90 22.15
C LYS A 465 26.33 -20.16 20.87
N LEU A 466 25.55 -19.18 20.43
CA LEU A 466 25.88 -18.33 19.28
C LEU A 466 27.00 -17.30 19.57
N ASN A 467 27.16 -16.89 20.84
CA ASN A 467 28.19 -15.94 21.24
C ASN A 467 29.55 -16.58 21.56
N GLU A 468 29.64 -17.91 21.68
CA GLU A 468 30.87 -18.59 22.10
C GLU A 468 31.71 -19.18 20.95
N THR A 469 31.22 -19.17 19.68
CA THR A 469 31.91 -19.89 18.58
C THR A 469 32.13 -19.13 17.26
N GLY A 470 31.96 -17.80 17.21
CA GLY A 470 32.26 -17.00 16.00
C GLY A 470 33.68 -16.39 16.00
N PRO A 471 34.49 -16.49 14.93
CA PRO A 471 35.80 -15.87 14.88
C PRO A 471 35.69 -14.33 14.82
N SER A 472 36.57 -13.64 15.55
CA SER A 472 36.68 -12.18 15.59
C SER A 472 36.94 -11.58 14.21
N PHE A 473 36.20 -10.53 13.87
CA PHE A 473 36.27 -9.71 12.64
C PHE A 473 37.67 -9.15 12.31
N SER A 474 38.60 -9.20 13.27
CA SER A 474 40.00 -8.79 13.11
C SER A 474 40.88 -9.79 12.34
N GLN A 475 40.41 -11.03 12.12
CA GLN A 475 41.19 -12.08 11.42
C GLN A 475 40.96 -12.17 9.91
N MET A 476 39.97 -11.47 9.33
CA MET A 476 39.67 -11.57 7.88
C MET A 476 40.42 -10.56 6.98
N LYS A 477 41.21 -9.62 7.53
CA LYS A 477 41.81 -8.52 6.75
C LYS A 477 43.19 -8.79 6.14
N LYS A 478 43.67 -10.04 6.04
CA LYS A 478 45.08 -10.31 5.64
C LYS A 478 45.34 -11.18 4.41
N LYS A 479 44.36 -11.50 3.57
CA LYS A 479 44.65 -12.23 2.32
C LYS A 479 43.76 -11.83 1.15
N LEU A 480 44.11 -10.74 0.47
CA LEU A 480 43.85 -10.57 -0.96
C LEU A 480 45.01 -9.75 -1.54
N VAL A 481 45.89 -10.42 -2.29
CA VAL A 481 46.88 -9.85 -3.22
C VAL A 481 46.48 -10.38 -4.60
N PRO A 482 46.55 -9.58 -5.67
CA PRO A 482 45.82 -9.85 -6.90
C PRO A 482 46.56 -10.78 -7.86
N VAL A 483 45.80 -11.53 -8.66
CA VAL A 483 46.15 -11.98 -10.00
C VAL A 483 45.01 -11.57 -10.92
#